data_AF-A0A5E6MG72-F1
#
_entry.id   AF-A0A5E6MG72-F1
#
_cell.length_a   1.000
_cell.length_b   1.000
_cell.length_c   1.000
_cell.angle_alpha   90.00
_cell.angle_beta   90.00
_cell.angle_gamma   90.00
#
_symmetry.space_group_name_H-M   'P 1'
#
loop_
_entity.id
_entity.type
_entity.pdbx_description
1 polymer ?
#
loop_
_entity_poly.entity_id
_entity_poly.type
_entity_poly.pdbx_seq_one_letter_code
_entity_poly.pdbx_strand_id
1 'polypeptide(L)'
;MALPDARTCFDYFRPLTTSADWLEAYLSSRRRPTPAQLFEQNSLRSPYCREGRIETGCSLEDDPANFRPMERIREEYESWQSALAAQELPYVDTHCSTFTPSSFTLLIEELRYLGLIEFDLLEVVRPPGLEFFAHLQRRSGAPLNEDRSAFYARRAKLLFQIKDELAENAPAYRSLRNILRKTEVERDVAIQEKERALTPLLVNPLRPLEQRLRPLWKPRLLEKKLRPIWKRFFRGRESK
;
A
#
# COMPACT_ATOMS: atom_id res chain seq x y z
N MET A 1 -9.16 13.17 -6.27
CA MET A 1 -8.34 13.04 -7.49
C MET A 1 -7.81 11.63 -7.56
N ALA A 2 -7.94 10.95 -8.71
CA ALA A 2 -7.32 9.65 -8.94
C ALA A 2 -5.87 9.85 -9.38
N LEU A 3 -4.94 9.11 -8.78
CA LEU A 3 -3.51 9.17 -9.05
C LEU A 3 -2.99 7.75 -9.31
N PRO A 4 -2.18 7.52 -10.36
CA PRO A 4 -1.51 6.24 -10.55
C PRO A 4 -0.62 5.91 -9.36
N ASP A 5 -0.73 4.69 -8.85
CA ASP A 5 0.21 4.15 -7.87
C ASP A 5 1.36 3.50 -8.62
N ALA A 6 2.54 4.09 -8.50
CA ALA A 6 3.77 3.67 -9.18
C ALA A 6 4.06 2.19 -8.99
N ARG A 7 3.67 1.63 -7.84
CA ARG A 7 3.94 0.23 -7.54
C ARG A 7 3.08 -0.70 -8.39
N THR A 8 1.95 -0.26 -8.91
CA THR A 8 1.00 -1.12 -9.62
C THR A 8 0.80 -0.75 -11.09
N CYS A 9 1.20 0.44 -11.52
CA CYS A 9 1.06 0.86 -12.92
C CYS A 9 2.36 0.66 -13.74
N PHE A 10 2.32 1.04 -15.02
CA PHE A 10 3.47 0.96 -15.93
C PHE A 10 4.63 1.92 -15.60
N ASP A 11 4.51 2.75 -14.56
CA ASP A 11 5.59 3.59 -14.02
C ASP A 11 6.47 2.82 -13.00
N TYR A 12 6.32 1.50 -12.89
CA TYR A 12 6.91 0.64 -11.85
C TYR A 12 8.41 0.86 -11.55
N PHE A 13 9.24 1.07 -12.58
CA PHE A 13 10.68 1.29 -12.39
C PHE A 13 11.08 2.77 -12.38
N ARG A 14 10.12 3.70 -12.47
CA ARG A 14 10.41 5.13 -12.46
C ARG A 14 10.72 5.61 -11.04
N PRO A 15 11.68 6.53 -10.88
CA PRO A 15 11.89 7.21 -9.62
C PRO A 15 10.61 7.93 -9.17
N LEU A 16 10.39 7.97 -7.84
CA LEU A 16 9.32 8.77 -7.28
C LEU A 16 9.67 10.26 -7.42
N THR A 17 8.66 11.06 -7.71
CA THR A 17 8.79 12.51 -7.76
C THR A 17 9.12 13.08 -6.39
N THR A 18 10.03 14.04 -6.36
CA THR A 18 10.48 14.76 -5.18
C THR A 18 9.94 16.18 -5.15
N SER A 19 10.02 16.85 -4.00
CA SER A 19 9.63 18.25 -3.89
C SER A 19 10.53 19.15 -4.73
N ALA A 20 11.80 18.79 -4.95
CA ALA A 20 12.70 19.52 -5.84
C ALA A 20 12.16 19.57 -7.29
N ASP A 21 11.63 18.45 -7.80
CA ASP A 21 11.08 18.37 -9.17
C ASP A 21 9.89 19.32 -9.35
N TRP A 22 8.99 19.37 -8.37
CA TRP A 22 7.83 20.28 -8.40
C TRP A 22 8.24 21.74 -8.18
N LEU A 23 9.19 22.01 -7.29
CA LEU A 23 9.72 23.36 -7.08
C LEU A 23 10.38 23.92 -8.34
N GLU A 24 11.19 23.11 -9.02
CA GLU A 24 11.81 23.50 -10.28
C GLU A 24 10.75 23.76 -11.37
N ALA A 25 9.75 22.88 -11.50
CA ALA A 25 8.65 23.06 -12.44
C ALA A 25 7.85 24.34 -12.15
N TYR A 26 7.58 24.62 -10.88
CA TYR A 26 6.86 25.83 -10.45
C TYR A 26 7.66 27.10 -10.74
N LEU A 27 8.93 27.16 -10.33
CA LEU A 27 9.80 28.33 -10.52
C LEU A 27 10.08 28.62 -12.00
N SER A 28 10.17 27.59 -12.82
CA SER A 28 10.29 27.72 -14.28
C SER A 28 8.96 27.97 -15.00
N SER A 29 7.84 28.07 -14.28
CA SER A 29 6.49 28.20 -14.86
C SER A 29 6.22 27.15 -15.94
N ARG A 30 6.71 25.93 -15.74
CA ARG A 30 6.68 24.85 -16.73
C ARG A 30 5.23 24.50 -17.11
N ARG A 31 4.94 24.55 -18.41
CA ARG A 31 3.59 24.24 -18.97
C ARG A 31 3.55 22.96 -19.81
N ARG A 32 4.70 22.37 -20.10
CA ARG A 32 4.85 21.17 -20.94
C ARG A 32 5.92 20.25 -20.34
N PRO A 33 5.85 18.93 -20.60
CA PRO A 33 6.92 18.02 -20.21
C PRO A 33 8.26 18.48 -20.81
N THR A 34 9.35 18.32 -20.05
CA THR A 34 10.69 18.53 -20.59
C THR A 34 11.11 17.33 -21.45
N PRO A 35 12.10 17.50 -22.36
CA PRO A 35 12.69 16.38 -23.07
C PRO A 35 13.20 15.27 -22.14
N ALA A 36 13.71 15.63 -20.95
CA ALA A 36 14.13 14.67 -19.93
C ALA A 36 12.95 13.87 -19.35
N GLN A 37 11.80 14.51 -19.10
CA GLN A 37 10.59 13.83 -18.63
C GLN A 37 10.02 12.88 -19.69
N LEU A 38 10.06 13.26 -20.97
CA LEU A 38 9.66 12.39 -22.08
C LEU A 38 10.56 11.15 -22.14
N PHE A 39 11.87 11.36 -22.10
CA PHE A 39 12.85 10.29 -22.10
C PHE A 39 12.66 9.34 -20.90
N GLU A 40 12.59 9.86 -19.68
CA GLU A 40 12.41 9.06 -18.47
C GLU A 40 11.13 8.22 -18.54
N GLN A 41 10.00 8.84 -18.89
CA GLN A 41 8.72 8.15 -18.98
C GLN A 41 8.78 7.00 -19.98
N ASN A 42 9.24 7.26 -21.21
CA ASN A 42 9.18 6.28 -22.27
C ASN A 42 10.24 5.17 -22.09
N SER A 43 11.44 5.53 -21.63
CA SER A 43 12.55 4.57 -21.45
C SER A 43 12.33 3.61 -20.28
N LEU A 44 11.62 4.06 -19.24
CA LEU A 44 11.31 3.25 -18.06
C LEU A 44 9.88 2.69 -18.07
N ARG A 45 9.11 2.97 -19.13
CA ARG A 45 7.76 2.43 -19.29
C ARG A 45 7.80 0.91 -19.24
N SER A 46 7.03 0.35 -18.32
CA SER A 46 7.13 -1.07 -17.99
C SER A 46 5.75 -1.65 -17.75
N PRO A 47 5.00 -2.04 -18.80
CA PRO A 47 3.70 -2.64 -18.62
C PRO A 47 3.78 -3.99 -17.89
N TYR A 48 2.66 -4.41 -17.33
CA TYR A 48 2.53 -5.70 -16.68
C TYR A 48 2.18 -6.78 -17.70
N CYS A 49 2.83 -7.95 -17.64
CA CYS A 49 2.55 -9.06 -18.54
C CYS A 49 1.82 -10.20 -17.81
N ARG A 50 0.57 -10.47 -18.19
CA ARG A 50 -0.23 -11.57 -17.64
C ARG A 50 -0.52 -12.58 -18.74
N GLU A 51 0.03 -13.78 -18.62
CA GLU A 51 -0.23 -14.88 -19.57
C GLU A 51 0.02 -14.47 -21.04
N GLY A 52 1.07 -13.69 -21.27
CA GLY A 52 1.44 -13.17 -22.61
C GLY A 52 0.64 -11.94 -23.07
N ARG A 53 -0.30 -11.43 -22.26
CA ARG A 53 -1.05 -10.20 -22.54
C ARG A 53 -0.44 -9.01 -21.80
N ILE A 54 -0.35 -7.89 -22.50
CA ILE A 54 0.14 -6.62 -21.96
C ILE A 54 -1.02 -5.90 -21.28
N GLU A 55 -0.85 -5.60 -20.00
CA GLU A 55 -1.77 -4.83 -19.15
C GLU A 55 -1.09 -3.53 -18.72
N THR A 56 -1.89 -2.50 -18.43
CA THR A 56 -1.40 -1.20 -17.94
C THR A 56 -0.87 -1.26 -16.51
N GLY A 57 -1.13 -2.35 -15.79
CA GLY A 57 -0.67 -2.54 -14.42
C GLY A 57 -1.21 -3.84 -13.80
N CYS A 58 -1.07 -3.97 -12.49
CA CYS A 58 -1.48 -5.14 -11.72
C CYS A 58 -1.99 -4.77 -10.31
N SER A 59 -2.46 -5.77 -9.55
CA SER A 59 -2.69 -5.61 -8.11
C SER A 59 -1.39 -5.73 -7.31
N LEU A 60 -1.35 -5.22 -6.08
CA LEU A 60 -0.24 -5.47 -5.14
C LEU A 60 -0.09 -6.96 -4.74
N GLU A 61 -1.13 -7.77 -4.98
CA GLU A 61 -1.07 -9.21 -4.76
C GLU A 61 -0.48 -9.99 -5.95
N ASP A 62 -0.35 -9.35 -7.11
CA ASP A 62 0.24 -9.94 -8.31
C ASP A 62 1.77 -10.04 -8.21
N ASP A 63 2.41 -10.74 -9.17
CA ASP A 63 3.86 -10.92 -9.17
C ASP A 63 4.57 -9.73 -9.82
N PRO A 64 5.29 -8.88 -9.05
CA PRO A 64 6.05 -7.78 -9.65
C PRO A 64 7.11 -8.26 -10.63
N ALA A 65 7.53 -9.53 -10.58
CA ALA A 65 8.44 -10.12 -11.56
C ALA A 65 7.85 -10.19 -12.98
N ASN A 66 6.57 -9.85 -13.17
CA ASN A 66 5.89 -9.79 -14.47
C ASN A 66 5.87 -8.40 -15.11
N PHE A 67 6.38 -7.36 -14.45
CA PHE A 67 6.65 -6.09 -15.12
C PHE A 67 7.75 -6.28 -16.18
N ARG A 68 7.55 -5.71 -17.37
CA ARG A 68 8.45 -5.85 -18.52
C ARG A 68 8.88 -4.47 -19.01
N PRO A 69 10.12 -4.03 -18.74
CA PRO A 69 10.66 -2.82 -19.33
C PRO A 69 10.57 -2.86 -20.85
N MET A 70 10.12 -1.77 -21.46
CA MET A 70 10.14 -1.65 -22.91
C MET A 70 11.57 -1.57 -23.43
N GLU A 71 11.90 -2.37 -24.45
CA GLU A 71 13.21 -2.40 -25.09
C GLU A 71 13.36 -1.25 -26.10
N ARG A 72 13.32 0.00 -25.62
CA ARG A 72 13.29 1.21 -26.46
C ARG A 72 14.35 2.25 -26.13
N ILE A 73 15.32 1.92 -25.27
CA ILE A 73 16.26 2.90 -24.71
C ILE A 73 17.02 3.70 -25.78
N ARG A 74 17.34 3.08 -26.93
CA ARG A 74 18.04 3.74 -28.04
C ARG A 74 17.14 4.71 -28.78
N GLU A 75 15.95 4.27 -29.15
CA GLU A 75 14.94 5.08 -29.85
C GLU A 75 14.49 6.27 -29.01
N GLU A 76 14.34 6.07 -27.70
CA GLU A 76 13.98 7.17 -26.79
C GLU A 76 15.15 8.16 -26.61
N TYR A 77 16.40 7.69 -26.64
CA TYR A 77 17.57 8.59 -26.62
C TYR A 77 17.67 9.43 -27.90
N GLU A 78 17.46 8.83 -29.07
CA GLU A 78 17.40 9.55 -30.36
C GLU A 78 16.26 10.58 -30.39
N SER A 79 15.10 10.22 -29.81
CA SER A 79 13.96 11.13 -29.64
C SER A 79 14.30 12.28 -28.70
N TRP A 80 15.03 12.02 -27.61
CA TRP A 80 15.51 13.04 -26.68
C TRP A 80 16.48 14.01 -27.35
N GLN A 81 17.46 13.53 -28.11
CA GLN A 81 18.39 14.37 -28.86
C GLN A 81 17.67 15.26 -29.87
N SER A 82 16.71 14.69 -30.60
CA SER A 82 15.88 15.44 -31.54
C SER A 82 15.05 16.51 -30.83
N ALA A 83 14.54 16.20 -29.64
CA ALA A 83 13.79 17.15 -28.84
C ALA A 83 14.64 18.31 -28.30
N LEU A 84 15.90 18.08 -27.96
CA LEU A 84 16.84 19.12 -27.56
C LEU A 84 17.23 20.05 -28.73
N ALA A 85 17.26 19.53 -29.96
CA ALA A 85 17.58 20.30 -31.15
C ALA A 85 16.39 21.11 -31.70
N ALA A 86 15.16 20.77 -31.28
CA ALA A 86 13.95 21.44 -31.74
C ALA A 86 13.83 22.84 -31.14
N GLN A 87 13.48 23.83 -31.97
CA GLN A 87 13.21 25.20 -31.51
C GLN A 87 11.95 25.28 -30.65
N GLU A 88 10.94 24.46 -30.96
CA GLU A 88 9.74 24.27 -30.16
C GLU A 88 9.33 22.80 -30.13
N LEU A 89 8.82 22.37 -28.97
CA LEU A 89 8.28 21.03 -28.77
C LEU A 89 6.76 21.06 -28.69
N PRO A 90 6.06 20.20 -29.45
CA PRO A 90 4.63 20.01 -29.27
C PRO A 90 4.33 19.46 -27.87
N TYR A 91 3.13 19.71 -27.37
CA TYR A 91 2.68 19.06 -26.15
C TYR A 91 2.51 17.56 -26.41
N VAL A 92 3.11 16.74 -25.54
CA VAL A 92 2.98 15.29 -25.55
C VAL A 92 2.45 14.86 -24.20
N ASP A 93 1.35 14.11 -24.17
CA ASP A 93 0.79 13.63 -22.92
C ASP A 93 1.75 12.62 -22.25
N THR A 94 2.17 12.91 -21.03
CA THR A 94 3.29 12.24 -20.37
C THR A 94 3.11 12.28 -18.86
N HIS A 95 3.34 11.17 -18.17
CA HIS A 95 3.38 11.17 -16.71
C HIS A 95 4.64 11.92 -16.24
N CYS A 96 4.49 13.21 -16.00
CA CYS A 96 5.57 14.08 -15.49
C CYS A 96 5.91 13.81 -14.03
N SER A 97 5.09 13.02 -13.33
CA SER A 97 5.29 12.68 -11.93
C SER A 97 4.83 11.26 -11.63
N THR A 98 5.41 10.67 -10.59
CA THR A 98 5.27 9.27 -10.19
C THR A 98 5.14 9.22 -8.67
N PHE A 99 4.13 8.52 -8.17
CA PHE A 99 3.81 8.54 -6.74
C PHE A 99 3.52 7.16 -6.16
N THR A 100 3.84 7.00 -4.89
CA THR A 100 3.10 6.13 -3.98
C THR A 100 2.17 7.00 -3.12
N PRO A 101 1.19 6.41 -2.41
CA PRO A 101 0.32 7.17 -1.49
C PRO A 101 1.09 8.00 -0.46
N SER A 102 2.13 7.42 0.14
CA SER A 102 2.94 8.14 1.13
C SER A 102 3.85 9.19 0.49
N SER A 103 4.34 8.97 -0.74
CA SER A 103 5.17 9.98 -1.43
C SER A 103 4.35 11.18 -1.87
N PHE A 104 3.14 10.98 -2.38
CA PHE A 104 2.23 12.08 -2.68
C PHE A 104 1.86 12.87 -1.42
N THR A 105 1.55 12.15 -0.33
CA THR A 105 1.26 12.76 0.97
C THR A 105 2.42 13.65 1.43
N LEU A 106 3.66 13.15 1.35
CA LEU A 106 4.86 13.92 1.68
C LEU A 106 4.98 15.20 0.85
N LEU A 107 4.76 15.14 -0.47
CA LEU A 107 4.85 16.32 -1.33
C LEU A 107 3.83 17.39 -0.95
N ILE A 108 2.58 16.99 -0.73
CA ILE A 108 1.51 17.93 -0.31
C ILE A 108 1.86 18.56 1.05
N GLU A 109 2.30 17.77 2.02
CA GLU A 109 2.72 18.26 3.34
C GLU A 109 3.90 19.24 3.26
N GLU A 110 4.93 18.93 2.46
CA GLU A 110 6.09 19.80 2.29
C GLU A 110 5.71 21.13 1.63
N LEU A 111 4.91 21.12 0.57
CA LEU A 111 4.50 22.34 -0.13
C LEU A 111 3.57 23.20 0.73
N ARG A 112 2.72 22.54 1.51
CA ARG A 112 1.84 23.19 2.48
C ARG A 112 2.65 23.86 3.59
N TYR A 113 3.64 23.17 4.14
CA TYR A 113 4.57 23.73 5.15
C TYR A 113 5.40 24.89 4.59
N LEU A 114 5.79 24.83 3.32
CA LEU A 114 6.48 25.92 2.61
C LEU A 114 5.56 27.10 2.23
N GLY A 115 4.25 26.99 2.46
CA GLY A 115 3.28 28.03 2.11
C GLY A 115 3.03 28.18 0.61
N LEU A 116 3.36 27.17 -0.19
CA LEU A 116 3.22 27.19 -1.66
C LEU A 116 1.83 26.75 -2.14
N ILE A 117 1.07 26.06 -1.29
CA ILE A 117 -0.29 25.62 -1.58
C ILE A 117 -1.25 25.92 -0.43
N GLU A 118 -2.51 26.16 -0.77
CA GLU A 118 -3.61 26.39 0.18
C GLU A 118 -4.52 25.16 0.31
N PHE A 119 -3.97 23.95 0.21
CA PHE A 119 -4.72 22.70 0.27
C PHE A 119 -4.25 21.84 1.44
N ASP A 120 -5.22 21.31 2.19
CA ASP A 120 -5.02 20.24 3.15
C ASP A 120 -5.36 18.89 2.52
N LEU A 121 -4.59 17.86 2.87
CA LEU A 121 -4.89 16.48 2.51
C LEU A 121 -5.78 15.86 3.57
N LEU A 122 -7.05 15.63 3.24
CA LEU A 122 -8.02 15.05 4.17
C LEU A 122 -7.79 13.56 4.36
N GLU A 123 -7.62 12.85 3.25
CA GLU A 123 -7.38 11.42 3.26
C GLU A 123 -6.75 10.95 1.95
N VAL A 124 -6.08 9.80 2.05
CA VAL A 124 -5.64 9.01 0.90
C VAL A 124 -6.25 7.62 1.01
N VAL A 125 -7.03 7.25 0.01
CA VAL A 125 -7.74 5.97 -0.05
C VAL A 125 -7.13 5.12 -1.15
N ARG A 126 -6.80 3.87 -0.85
CA ARG A 126 -6.29 2.92 -1.84
C ARG A 126 -7.37 1.87 -2.16
N PRO A 127 -8.19 2.07 -3.20
CA PRO A 127 -9.07 1.02 -3.69
C PRO A 127 -8.25 -0.15 -4.28
N PRO A 128 -8.85 -1.33 -4.50
CA PRO A 128 -8.27 -2.31 -5.40
C PRO A 128 -8.11 -1.69 -6.80
N GLY A 129 -6.93 -1.82 -7.40
CA GLY A 129 -6.65 -1.29 -8.73
C GLY A 129 -5.23 -0.73 -8.87
N LEU A 130 -5.06 0.15 -9.86
CA LEU A 130 -3.77 0.74 -10.26
C LEU A 130 -3.57 2.15 -9.69
N GLU A 131 -4.53 2.65 -8.93
CA GLU A 131 -4.65 4.05 -8.54
C GLU A 131 -4.95 4.17 -7.04
N PHE A 132 -4.63 5.34 -6.50
CA PHE A 132 -5.11 5.79 -5.20
C PHE A 132 -5.85 7.12 -5.35
N PHE A 133 -6.77 7.38 -4.43
CA PHE A 133 -7.53 8.62 -4.39
C PHE A 133 -6.99 9.53 -3.30
N ALA A 134 -6.66 10.76 -3.67
CA ALA A 134 -6.38 11.84 -2.72
C ALA A 134 -7.57 12.80 -2.65
N HIS A 135 -8.04 13.07 -1.43
CA HIS A 135 -9.05 14.08 -1.16
C HIS A 135 -8.38 15.33 -0.60
N LEU A 136 -8.40 16.40 -1.38
CA LEU A 136 -7.83 17.70 -1.03
C LEU A 136 -8.95 18.67 -0.70
N GLN A 137 -8.80 19.42 0.37
CA GLN A 137 -9.70 20.50 0.74
C GLN A 137 -8.95 21.82 0.69
N ARG A 138 -9.54 22.82 0.04
CA ARG A 138 -8.99 24.17 0.09
C ARG A 138 -9.14 24.70 1.51
N ARG A 139 -8.03 25.15 2.08
CA ARG A 139 -7.98 25.76 3.40
C ARG A 139 -8.57 27.17 3.34
N SER A 140 -9.50 27.47 4.23
CA SER A 140 -10.01 28.83 4.45
C SER A 140 -9.51 29.32 5.81
N GLY A 141 -8.70 30.39 5.83
CA GLY A 141 -8.25 31.01 7.08
C GLY A 141 -6.79 31.47 7.11
N ALA A 142 -6.33 31.82 8.31
CA ALA A 142 -5.02 32.38 8.59
C ALA A 142 -3.85 31.45 8.17
N PRO A 143 -2.61 31.99 8.02
CA PRO A 143 -1.43 31.19 7.70
C PRO A 143 -1.23 30.01 8.66
N LEU A 144 -0.65 28.92 8.16
CA LEU A 144 -0.30 27.78 9.00
C LEU A 144 0.72 28.22 10.05
N ASN A 145 0.31 28.24 11.31
CA ASN A 145 1.23 28.29 12.44
C ASN A 145 1.49 26.85 12.92
N GLU A 146 2.12 26.06 12.06
CA GLU A 146 2.39 24.66 12.33
C GLU A 146 3.64 24.52 13.21
N ASP A 147 3.54 23.70 14.26
CA ASP A 147 4.69 23.38 15.08
C ASP A 147 5.77 22.66 14.25
N ARG A 148 6.97 23.25 14.22
CA ARG A 148 8.12 22.75 13.47
C ARG A 148 8.48 21.32 13.88
N SER A 149 8.45 21.01 15.19
CA SER A 149 8.80 19.67 15.66
C SER A 149 7.81 18.63 15.15
N ALA A 150 6.51 18.92 15.26
CA ALA A 150 5.44 18.08 14.76
C ALA A 150 5.52 17.86 13.25
N PHE A 151 5.83 18.90 12.46
CA PHE A 151 6.03 18.77 11.01
C PHE A 151 7.16 17.78 10.69
N TYR A 152 8.36 17.98 11.25
CA TYR A 152 9.49 17.11 10.95
C TYR A 152 9.30 15.67 11.45
N ALA A 153 8.56 15.47 12.54
CA ALA A 153 8.18 14.14 13.00
C ALA A 153 7.27 13.41 11.99
N ARG A 154 6.23 14.09 11.47
CA ARG A 154 5.38 13.55 10.39
C ARG A 154 6.19 13.28 9.12
N ARG A 155 7.05 14.22 8.73
CA ARG A 155 7.93 14.10 7.57
C ARG A 155 8.81 12.85 7.66
N ALA A 156 9.45 12.62 8.81
CA ALA A 156 10.28 11.44 9.04
C ALA A 156 9.49 10.15 8.92
N LYS A 157 8.27 10.10 9.50
CA LYS A 157 7.38 8.95 9.38
C LYS A 157 7.04 8.65 7.92
N LEU A 158 6.65 9.67 7.15
CA LEU A 158 6.32 9.52 5.73
C LEU A 158 7.51 9.00 4.91
N LEU A 159 8.72 9.48 5.19
CA LEU A 159 9.93 8.99 4.52
C LEU A 159 10.18 7.50 4.75
N PHE A 160 9.93 6.99 5.97
CA PHE A 160 9.98 5.56 6.23
C PHE A 160 8.86 4.80 5.52
N GLN A 161 7.63 5.32 5.57
CA GLN A 161 6.49 4.70 4.88
C GLN A 161 6.70 4.59 3.36
N ILE A 162 7.37 5.56 2.74
CA ILE A 162 7.74 5.47 1.32
C ILE A 162 8.68 4.28 1.08
N LYS A 163 9.66 4.05 1.96
CA LYS A 163 10.56 2.89 1.84
C LYS A 163 9.82 1.58 2.02
N ASP A 164 8.90 1.52 2.99
CA ASP A 164 8.06 0.35 3.21
C ASP A 164 7.17 0.09 1.98
N GLU A 165 6.50 1.10 1.44
CA GLU A 165 5.66 0.99 0.25
C GLU A 165 6.45 0.51 -0.97
N LEU A 166 7.65 1.05 -1.21
CA LEU A 166 8.50 0.59 -2.31
C LEU A 166 8.98 -0.85 -2.10
N ALA A 167 9.22 -1.25 -0.86
CA ALA A 167 9.58 -2.63 -0.53
C ALA A 167 8.39 -3.59 -0.72
N GLU A 168 7.15 -3.17 -0.45
CA GLU A 168 5.95 -4.01 -0.56
C GLU A 168 5.83 -4.72 -1.91
N ASN A 169 6.22 -4.05 -2.99
CA ASN A 169 6.17 -4.63 -4.32
C ASN A 169 7.52 -5.11 -4.87
N ALA A 170 8.54 -5.26 -4.03
CA ALA A 170 9.80 -5.88 -4.46
C ALA A 170 9.62 -7.41 -4.59
N PRO A 171 10.16 -8.06 -5.64
CA PRO A 171 10.08 -9.52 -5.80
C PRO A 171 10.60 -10.32 -4.59
N ALA A 172 11.65 -9.81 -3.94
CA ALA A 172 12.21 -10.40 -2.73
C ALA A 172 11.26 -10.31 -1.52
N TYR A 173 10.61 -9.15 -1.34
CA TYR A 173 9.64 -8.96 -0.28
C TYR A 173 8.42 -9.87 -0.45
N ARG A 174 7.94 -10.01 -1.70
CA ARG A 174 6.83 -10.94 -1.99
C ARG A 174 7.19 -12.39 -1.66
N SER A 175 8.41 -12.80 -1.98
CA SER A 175 8.92 -14.13 -1.62
C SER A 175 8.91 -14.35 -0.10
N LEU A 176 9.39 -13.38 0.67
CA LEU A 176 9.36 -13.40 2.14
C LEU A 176 7.93 -13.42 2.67
N ARG A 177 7.03 -12.59 2.13
CA ARG A 177 5.60 -12.54 2.51
C ARG A 177 4.91 -13.89 2.25
N ASN A 178 5.22 -14.55 1.14
CA ASN A 178 4.67 -15.87 0.82
C ASN A 178 5.17 -16.95 1.79
N ILE A 179 6.46 -16.92 2.14
CA ILE A 179 7.03 -17.82 3.16
C ILE A 179 6.36 -17.58 4.50
N LEU A 180 6.27 -16.32 4.95
CA LEU A 180 5.64 -15.95 6.22
C LEU A 180 4.19 -16.44 6.28
N ARG A 181 3.41 -16.17 5.23
CA ARG A 181 2.00 -16.61 5.14
C ARG A 181 1.87 -18.13 5.19
N LYS A 182 2.76 -18.86 4.51
CA LYS A 182 2.79 -20.32 4.56
C LYS A 182 3.08 -20.81 5.97
N THR A 183 4.09 -20.24 6.63
CA THR A 183 4.48 -20.60 8.01
C THR A 183 3.38 -20.27 9.01
N GLU A 184 2.65 -19.16 8.84
CA GLU A 184 1.49 -18.81 9.67
C GLU A 184 0.37 -19.84 9.55
N VAL A 185 0.04 -20.27 8.33
CA VAL A 185 -0.95 -21.32 8.08
C VAL A 185 -0.52 -22.64 8.72
N GLU A 186 0.73 -23.06 8.53
CA GLU A 186 1.28 -24.28 9.14
C GLU A 186 1.25 -24.22 10.67
N ARG A 187 1.60 -23.07 11.26
CA ARG A 187 1.52 -22.84 12.71
C ARG A 187 0.09 -22.97 13.22
N ASP A 188 -0.87 -22.33 12.54
CA ASP A 188 -2.27 -22.32 12.97
C ASP A 188 -2.90 -23.72 12.85
N VAL A 189 -2.54 -24.49 11.81
CA VAL A 189 -2.91 -25.90 11.69
C VAL A 189 -2.33 -26.72 12.84
N ALA A 190 -1.04 -26.57 13.14
CA ALA A 190 -0.40 -27.29 14.23
C ALA A 190 -1.00 -26.96 15.62
N ILE A 191 -1.39 -25.69 15.85
CA ILE A 191 -2.11 -25.27 17.04
C ILE A 191 -3.46 -25.98 17.11
N GLN A 192 -4.24 -25.97 16.03
CA GLN A 192 -5.54 -26.66 15.99
C GLN A 192 -5.42 -28.16 16.21
N GLU A 193 -4.40 -28.81 15.65
CA GLU A 193 -4.14 -30.25 15.87
C GLU A 193 -3.81 -30.54 17.34
N LYS A 194 -2.93 -29.73 17.96
CA LYS A 194 -2.62 -29.86 19.39
C LYS A 194 -3.83 -29.62 20.27
N GLU A 195 -4.64 -28.60 19.97
CA GLU A 195 -5.90 -28.35 20.68
C GLU A 195 -6.85 -29.53 20.56
N ARG A 196 -7.03 -30.09 19.36
CA ARG A 196 -7.87 -31.28 19.12
C ARG A 196 -7.36 -32.52 19.88
N ALA A 197 -6.04 -32.69 20.01
CA ALA A 197 -5.44 -33.80 20.74
C ALA A 197 -5.52 -33.64 22.27
N LEU A 198 -5.33 -32.41 22.78
CA LEU A 198 -5.36 -32.11 24.22
C LEU A 198 -6.79 -32.05 24.77
N THR A 199 -7.76 -31.64 23.95
CA THR A 199 -9.17 -31.53 24.36
C THR A 199 -9.70 -32.84 24.99
N PRO A 200 -9.62 -34.02 24.36
CA PRO A 200 -10.08 -35.26 24.99
C PRO A 200 -9.27 -35.63 26.24
N LEU A 201 -7.97 -35.33 26.31
CA LEU A 201 -7.13 -35.63 27.48
C LEU A 201 -7.50 -34.79 28.70
N LEU A 202 -7.86 -33.52 28.49
CA LEU A 202 -8.24 -32.60 29.57
C LEU A 202 -9.72 -32.70 29.94
N VAL A 203 -10.59 -32.90 28.95
CA VAL A 203 -12.06 -32.86 29.11
C VAL A 203 -12.64 -34.22 29.49
N ASN A 204 -12.15 -35.33 28.90
CA ASN A 204 -12.75 -36.65 29.15
C ASN A 204 -12.65 -37.09 30.62
N PRO A 205 -11.56 -36.86 31.37
CA PRO A 205 -11.48 -37.22 32.79
C PRO A 205 -12.48 -36.46 33.67
N LEU A 206 -12.87 -35.25 33.27
CA LEU A 206 -13.80 -34.39 34.01
C LEU A 206 -15.27 -34.67 33.67
N ARG A 207 -15.52 -35.35 32.54
CA ARG A 207 -16.86 -35.62 32.00
C ARG A 207 -17.77 -36.44 32.94
N PRO A 208 -17.29 -37.47 33.68
CA PRO A 208 -18.12 -38.17 34.68
C PRO A 208 -18.53 -37.28 35.85
N LEU A 209 -17.65 -36.35 36.24
CA LEU A 209 -17.86 -35.39 37.32
C LEU A 209 -18.91 -34.35 36.91
N GLU A 210 -18.84 -33.85 35.67
CA GLU A 210 -19.87 -33.00 35.08
C GLU A 210 -21.24 -33.69 35.02
N GLN A 211 -21.31 -34.94 34.54
CA GLN A 211 -22.56 -35.69 34.45
C GLN A 211 -23.23 -35.91 35.83
N ARG A 212 -22.42 -36.11 36.88
CA ARG A 212 -22.91 -36.22 38.27
C ARG A 212 -23.37 -34.88 38.86
N LEU A 213 -22.70 -33.78 38.51
CA LEU A 213 -23.03 -32.45 39.04
C LEU A 213 -24.16 -31.74 38.26
N ARG A 214 -24.38 -32.10 36.99
CA ARG A 214 -25.44 -31.57 36.12
C ARG A 214 -26.84 -31.53 36.75
N PRO A 215 -27.35 -32.60 37.38
CA PRO A 215 -28.69 -32.57 38.00
C PRO A 215 -28.75 -31.72 39.27
N LEU A 216 -27.61 -31.38 39.89
CA LEU A 216 -27.53 -30.52 41.08
C LEU A 216 -27.46 -29.03 40.72
N TRP A 217 -27.24 -28.69 39.44
CA TRP A 217 -27.24 -27.32 38.95
C TRP A 217 -28.66 -26.78 38.81
N LYS A 218 -29.11 -26.01 39.82
CA LYS A 218 -30.34 -25.21 39.70
C LYS A 218 -30.15 -24.09 38.65
N PRO A 219 -31.07 -23.91 37.68
CA PRO A 219 -30.87 -23.02 36.53
C PRO A 219 -30.68 -21.53 36.84
N ARG A 220 -31.14 -21.05 38.02
CA ARG A 220 -31.37 -19.60 38.20
C ARG A 220 -30.19 -18.77 38.72
N LEU A 221 -29.10 -19.34 39.20
CA LEU A 221 -28.01 -18.56 39.84
C LEU A 221 -26.67 -18.56 39.09
N LEU A 222 -26.39 -19.54 38.23
CA LEU A 222 -25.08 -19.69 37.58
C LEU A 222 -25.06 -19.35 36.08
N GLU A 223 -26.22 -19.21 35.44
CA GLU A 223 -26.32 -18.92 34.00
C GLU A 223 -25.73 -17.57 33.59
N LYS A 224 -25.74 -16.56 34.47
CA LYS A 224 -25.22 -15.22 34.14
C LYS A 224 -23.70 -15.06 34.27
N LYS A 225 -23.03 -15.87 35.10
CA LYS A 225 -21.59 -15.68 35.39
C LYS A 225 -20.66 -16.71 34.74
N LEU A 226 -21.07 -17.97 34.60
CA LEU A 226 -20.16 -19.02 34.11
C LEU A 226 -20.40 -19.47 32.67
N ARG A 227 -21.57 -19.17 32.06
CA ARG A 227 -21.86 -19.48 30.65
C ARG A 227 -20.79 -19.01 29.65
N PRO A 228 -20.18 -17.81 29.78
CA PRO A 228 -19.18 -17.36 28.81
C PRO A 228 -17.89 -18.20 28.87
N ILE A 229 -17.46 -18.56 30.08
CA ILE A 229 -16.26 -19.36 30.33
C ILE A 229 -16.47 -20.80 29.85
N TRP A 230 -17.66 -21.35 30.11
CA TRP A 230 -18.02 -22.71 29.70
C TRP A 230 -18.19 -22.87 28.18
N LYS A 231 -18.79 -21.88 27.49
CA LYS A 231 -18.88 -21.88 26.01
C LYS A 231 -17.51 -21.90 25.34
N ARG A 232 -16.51 -21.27 25.96
CA ARG A 232 -15.13 -21.19 25.44
C ARG A 232 -14.36 -22.51 25.57
N PHE A 233 -14.67 -23.35 26.57
CA PHE A 233 -13.95 -24.61 26.80
C PHE A 233 -14.59 -25.85 26.16
N PHE A 234 -15.91 -25.87 25.92
CA PHE A 234 -16.62 -27.11 25.60
C PHE A 234 -17.35 -27.13 24.24
N ARG A 235 -17.36 -26.05 23.45
CA ARG A 235 -17.92 -26.05 22.07
C ARG A 235 -16.87 -26.37 21.02
N GLY A 236 -16.30 -27.58 21.08
CA GLY A 236 -15.77 -28.25 19.89
C GLY A 236 -16.78 -29.30 19.46
N ARG A 237 -17.57 -29.01 18.41
CA ARG A 237 -18.65 -29.82 17.81
C ARG A 237 -20.07 -29.59 18.35
N GLU A 238 -20.73 -28.57 17.80
CA GLU A 238 -22.15 -28.71 17.44
C GLU A 238 -22.27 -28.30 15.97
N SER A 239 -21.97 -29.25 15.07
CA SER A 239 -22.42 -29.22 13.68
C SER A 239 -23.60 -30.18 13.54
N LYS A 240 -24.75 -29.63 13.19
CA LYS A 240 -25.76 -30.31 12.37
C LYS A 240 -25.97 -29.44 11.14
#